data_AF-A0A950A126-F1
#
_entry.id   AF-A0A950A126-F1
#
_cell.length_a   1.000
_cell.length_b   1.000
_cell.length_c   1.000
_cell.angle_alpha   90.00
_cell.angle_beta   90.00
_cell.angle_gamma   90.00
#
_symmetry.space_group_name_H-M   'P 1'
#
loop_
_entity.id
_entity.type
_entity.pdbx_description
1 polymer ?
#
loop_
_entity_poly.entity_id
_entity_poly.type
_entity_poly.pdbx_seq_one_letter_code
_entity_poly.pdbx_strand_id
1 'polypeptide(L)'
;MLLTTCRDSDAVAVVRRARLRDRLAARWRTTRLDGELARGIEPGTSAALALRARALGEHTARTALAQGLCLALSDARQGSRPPGARLPVRHREVLAAAAELDALAERLVAPGPVGARGLAEVSRLLRDGASPLYWRGAAENLRAVAVRALDGLEPRLEW
;
A
#
# COMPACT_ATOMS: atom_id res chain seq x y z
N MET A 1 46.63 33.21 -15.25
CA MET A 1 46.75 31.78 -15.63
C MET A 1 47.44 31.12 -14.44
N LEU A 2 46.83 30.31 -13.59
CA LEU A 2 45.86 29.23 -13.74
C LEU A 2 44.85 29.25 -12.57
N LEU A 3 43.62 28.84 -12.86
CA LEU A 3 42.55 28.62 -11.90
C LEU A 3 42.77 27.28 -11.20
N THR A 4 42.85 27.29 -9.87
CA THR A 4 42.79 26.09 -9.05
C THR A 4 41.33 25.70 -8.85
N THR A 5 40.83 24.72 -9.61
CA THR A 5 39.56 24.06 -9.31
C THR A 5 39.81 22.91 -8.34
N CYS A 6 39.68 23.18 -7.04
CA CYS A 6 39.58 22.13 -6.04
C CYS A 6 38.11 21.65 -5.96
N ARG A 7 37.87 20.51 -6.59
CA ARG A 7 37.07 19.37 -6.11
C ARG A 7 35.98 19.68 -5.06
N ASP A 8 34.73 19.70 -5.52
CA ASP A 8 33.58 19.33 -4.69
C ASP A 8 32.71 18.35 -5.50
N SER A 9 32.78 17.06 -5.15
CA SER A 9 31.93 16.01 -5.76
C SER A 9 31.39 15.00 -4.75
N ASP A 10 31.68 15.19 -3.45
CA ASP A 10 31.24 14.30 -2.38
C ASP A 10 29.93 14.76 -1.70
N ALA A 11 29.58 16.05 -1.77
CA ALA A 11 28.38 16.59 -1.12
C ALA A 11 27.06 16.10 -1.75
N VAL A 12 27.04 15.89 -3.08
CA VAL A 12 25.82 15.48 -3.82
C VAL A 12 25.45 14.01 -3.56
N ALA A 13 26.44 13.15 -3.28
CA ALA A 13 26.23 11.72 -3.01
C ALA A 13 25.65 11.46 -1.60
N VAL A 14 26.08 12.25 -0.60
CA VAL A 14 25.63 12.11 0.80
C VAL A 14 24.17 12.54 0.96
N VAL A 15 23.78 13.68 0.37
CA VAL A 15 22.39 14.18 0.43
C VAL A 15 21.41 13.22 -0.28
N ARG A 16 21.81 12.60 -1.40
CA ARG A 16 20.97 11.60 -2.09
C ARG A 16 20.82 10.30 -1.30
N ARG A 17 21.90 9.80 -0.68
CA ARG A 17 21.83 8.58 0.15
C ARG A 17 21.02 8.77 1.42
N ALA A 18 21.14 9.91 2.08
CA ALA A 18 20.27 10.28 3.20
C ALA A 18 18.82 10.24 2.76
N ARG A 19 18.45 10.96 1.69
CA ARG A 19 17.08 10.95 1.15
C ARG A 19 16.56 9.56 0.75
N LEU A 20 17.39 8.69 0.18
CA LEU A 20 16.97 7.31 -0.15
C LEU A 20 16.81 6.45 1.11
N ARG A 21 17.74 6.55 2.06
CA ARG A 21 17.65 5.85 3.35
C ARG A 21 16.45 6.33 4.15
N ASP A 22 16.18 7.63 4.18
CA ASP A 22 15.04 8.23 4.85
C ASP A 22 13.74 7.79 4.19
N ARG A 23 13.69 7.73 2.85
CA ARG A 23 12.53 7.19 2.11
C ARG A 23 12.33 5.69 2.36
N LEU A 24 13.40 4.91 2.42
CA LEU A 24 13.35 3.48 2.74
C LEU A 24 12.94 3.26 4.19
N ALA A 25 13.50 4.00 5.15
CA ALA A 25 13.16 3.95 6.56
C ALA A 25 11.70 4.39 6.79
N ALA A 26 11.26 5.45 6.12
CA ALA A 26 9.86 5.88 6.14
C ALA A 26 8.93 4.81 5.56
N ARG A 27 9.33 4.17 4.45
CA ARG A 27 8.59 3.06 3.83
C ARG A 27 8.53 1.83 4.75
N TRP A 28 9.64 1.49 5.41
CA TRP A 28 9.71 0.35 6.33
C TRP A 28 8.88 0.61 7.59
N ARG A 29 8.93 1.81 8.15
CA ARG A 29 8.09 2.21 9.28
C ARG A 29 6.60 2.15 8.92
N THR A 30 6.22 2.64 7.74
CA THR A 30 4.83 2.54 7.28
C THR A 30 4.41 1.10 7.03
N THR A 31 5.24 0.26 6.40
CA THR A 31 4.95 -1.16 6.23
C THR A 31 4.80 -1.89 7.57
N ARG A 32 5.62 -1.56 8.57
CA ARG A 32 5.52 -2.16 9.91
C ARG A 32 4.21 -1.78 10.60
N LEU A 33 3.87 -0.50 10.63
CA LEU A 33 2.62 -0.02 11.26
C LEU A 33 1.39 -0.57 10.55
N ASP A 34 1.41 -0.62 9.21
CA ASP A 34 0.35 -1.26 8.42
C ASP A 34 0.27 -2.76 8.73
N GLY A 35 1.41 -3.42 8.97
CA GLY A 35 1.47 -4.82 9.40
C GLY A 35 0.85 -5.06 10.78
N GLU A 36 1.06 -4.15 11.72
CA GLU A 36 0.46 -4.21 13.07
C GLU A 36 -1.05 -3.95 13.00
N LEU A 37 -1.50 -2.94 12.26
CA LEU A 37 -2.94 -2.68 12.06
C LEU A 37 -3.65 -3.81 11.31
N ALA A 38 -3.02 -4.39 10.28
CA ALA A 38 -3.54 -5.54 9.54
C ALA A 38 -3.68 -6.80 10.41
N ARG A 39 -2.78 -6.97 11.41
CA ARG A 39 -2.89 -8.02 12.42
C ARG A 39 -4.02 -7.77 13.43
N GLY A 40 -4.70 -6.63 13.34
CA GLY A 40 -5.80 -6.25 14.23
C GLY A 40 -5.33 -5.64 15.55
N ILE A 41 -4.07 -5.19 15.65
CA ILE A 41 -3.62 -4.44 16.81
C ILE A 41 -4.41 -3.14 16.88
N GLU A 42 -4.97 -2.86 18.05
CA GLU A 42 -5.84 -1.71 18.26
C GLU A 42 -5.06 -0.41 18.03
N PRO A 43 -5.60 0.56 17.25
CA PRO A 43 -4.94 1.84 17.02
C PRO A 43 -4.58 2.59 18.31
N GLY A 44 -5.38 2.42 19.38
CA GLY A 44 -5.16 3.03 20.69
C GLY A 44 -3.91 2.54 21.43
N THR A 45 -3.34 1.40 21.05
CA THR A 45 -2.16 0.79 21.72
C THR A 45 -0.92 1.69 21.66
N SER A 46 -0.78 2.54 20.64
CA SER A 46 0.30 3.53 20.57
C SER A 46 -0.08 4.76 19.75
N ALA A 47 0.50 5.91 20.09
CA ALA A 47 0.29 7.15 19.33
C ALA A 47 0.66 7.01 17.84
N ALA A 48 1.70 6.23 17.53
CA ALA A 48 2.12 5.98 16.14
C ALA A 48 1.06 5.17 15.35
N LEU A 49 0.43 4.16 15.99
CA LEU A 49 -0.64 3.38 15.38
C LEU A 49 -1.93 4.21 15.20
N ALA A 50 -2.30 5.01 16.21
CA ALA A 50 -3.45 5.91 16.13
C ALA A 50 -3.30 6.93 14.99
N LEU A 51 -2.14 7.60 14.91
CA LEU A 51 -1.83 8.54 13.82
C LEU A 51 -1.87 7.85 12.45
N ARG A 52 -1.31 6.63 12.35
CA ARG A 52 -1.33 5.89 11.10
C ARG A 52 -2.74 5.46 10.69
N ALA A 53 -3.54 4.95 11.62
CA ALA A 53 -4.94 4.58 11.39
C ALA A 53 -5.75 5.78 10.91
N ARG A 54 -5.60 6.94 11.55
CA ARG A 54 -6.24 8.19 11.12
C ARG A 54 -5.80 8.59 9.70
N ALA A 55 -4.50 8.58 9.42
CA ALA A 55 -3.97 8.93 8.10
C ALA A 55 -4.46 7.98 6.99
N LEU A 56 -4.69 6.70 7.30
CA LEU A 56 -5.29 5.75 6.36
C LEU A 56 -6.80 5.97 6.17
N GLY A 57 -7.50 6.45 7.20
CA GLY A 57 -8.93 6.77 7.16
C GLY A 57 -9.26 8.09 6.47
N GLU A 58 -8.26 8.94 6.20
CA GLU A 58 -8.45 10.18 5.44
C GLU A 58 -9.00 9.88 4.04
N HIS A 59 -9.95 10.70 3.60
CA HIS A 59 -10.62 10.51 2.30
C HIS A 59 -9.62 10.44 1.14
N THR A 60 -8.59 11.28 1.15
CA THR A 60 -7.52 11.28 0.13
C THR A 60 -6.75 9.96 0.09
N ALA A 61 -6.40 9.40 1.26
CA ALA A 61 -5.72 8.12 1.36
C ALA A 61 -6.60 6.98 0.87
N ARG A 62 -7.87 6.97 1.27
CA ARG A 62 -8.87 5.99 0.84
C ARG A 62 -9.08 6.00 -0.68
N THR A 63 -9.23 7.18 -1.27
CA THR A 63 -9.37 7.36 -2.72
C THR A 63 -8.11 6.90 -3.47
N ALA A 64 -6.91 7.20 -2.95
CA ALA A 64 -5.67 6.73 -3.55
C ALA A 64 -5.55 5.18 -3.51
N LEU A 65 -6.03 4.53 -2.45
CA LEU A 65 -6.10 3.06 -2.38
C LEU A 65 -7.10 2.51 -3.40
N ALA A 66 -8.30 3.07 -3.48
CA ALA A 66 -9.32 2.66 -4.46
C ALA A 66 -8.81 2.79 -5.90
N GLN A 67 -8.18 3.92 -6.24
CA GLN A 67 -7.56 4.13 -7.55
C GLN A 67 -6.48 3.10 -7.84
N GLY A 68 -5.65 2.74 -6.85
CA GLY A 68 -4.64 1.69 -7.01
C GLY A 68 -5.25 0.32 -7.35
N LEU A 69 -6.39 -0.03 -6.75
CA LEU A 69 -7.13 -1.25 -7.07
C LEU A 69 -7.73 -1.20 -8.48
N CYS A 70 -8.39 -0.09 -8.84
CA CYS A 70 -8.94 0.11 -10.19
C CYS A 70 -7.86 0.03 -11.28
N LEU A 71 -6.67 0.59 -11.03
CA LEU A 71 -5.54 0.49 -11.95
C LEU A 71 -5.06 -0.95 -12.09
N ALA A 72 -4.88 -1.67 -10.97
CA ALA A 72 -4.48 -3.08 -10.99
C ALA A 72 -5.48 -3.96 -11.77
N LEU A 73 -6.79 -3.72 -11.62
CA LEU A 73 -7.84 -4.41 -12.37
C LEU A 73 -7.83 -4.03 -13.86
N SER A 74 -7.65 -2.75 -14.16
CA SER A 74 -7.58 -2.26 -15.54
C SER A 74 -6.36 -2.84 -16.27
N ASP A 75 -5.20 -2.90 -15.61
CA ASP A 75 -3.99 -3.54 -16.11
C ASP A 75 -4.23 -5.05 -16.32
N ALA A 76 -4.88 -5.70 -15.35
CA ALA A 76 -5.22 -7.11 -15.43
C ALA A 76 -6.11 -7.44 -16.64
N ARG A 77 -7.14 -6.62 -16.90
CA ARG A 77 -8.08 -6.77 -18.03
C ARG A 77 -7.43 -6.50 -19.38
N GLN A 78 -6.54 -5.50 -19.47
CA GLN A 78 -5.88 -5.12 -20.73
C GLN A 78 -4.76 -6.08 -21.15
N GLY A 79 -4.28 -6.94 -20.24
CA GLY A 79 -3.13 -7.81 -20.54
C GLY A 79 -1.82 -7.03 -20.75
N SER A 80 -1.81 -5.74 -20.42
CA SER A 80 -0.70 -4.83 -20.71
C SER A 80 0.09 -4.51 -19.44
N ARG A 81 1.41 -4.37 -19.58
CA ARG A 81 2.30 -4.00 -18.48
C ARG A 81 2.41 -2.48 -18.44
N PRO A 82 2.14 -1.81 -17.31
CA PRO A 82 2.30 -0.36 -17.22
C PRO A 82 3.74 0.05 -17.54
N PRO A 83 3.96 1.16 -18.27
CA PRO A 83 5.31 1.70 -18.44
C PRO A 83 5.88 2.06 -17.05
N GLY A 84 6.96 1.37 -16.66
CA GLY A 84 7.61 1.53 -15.35
C GLY A 84 7.25 0.50 -14.28
N ALA A 85 6.30 -0.41 -14.52
CA ALA A 85 5.99 -1.49 -13.58
C ALA A 85 7.14 -2.50 -13.52
N ARG A 86 7.80 -2.63 -12.36
CA ARG A 86 8.94 -3.55 -12.17
C ARG A 86 8.53 -5.02 -12.09
N LEU A 87 7.26 -5.33 -11.82
CA LEU A 87 6.74 -6.69 -11.67
C LEU A 87 5.46 -6.88 -12.53
N PRO A 88 5.30 -8.01 -13.23
CA PRO A 88 4.09 -8.31 -13.99
C PRO A 88 2.91 -8.57 -13.03
N VAL A 89 1.75 -7.95 -13.29
CA VAL A 89 0.51 -8.23 -12.56
C VAL A 89 0.06 -9.66 -12.89
N ARG A 90 -0.42 -10.41 -11.89
CA ARG A 90 -0.94 -11.77 -12.13
C ARG A 90 -2.36 -11.71 -12.69
N HIS A 91 -2.49 -11.36 -13.97
CA HIS A 91 -3.77 -11.16 -14.68
C HIS A 91 -4.83 -12.22 -14.33
N ARG A 92 -4.50 -13.51 -14.34
CA ARG A 92 -5.45 -14.59 -13.99
C ARG A 92 -5.96 -14.55 -12.56
N GLU A 93 -5.08 -14.31 -11.59
CA GLU A 93 -5.46 -14.26 -10.16
C GLU A 93 -6.25 -12.98 -9.86
N VAL A 94 -5.83 -11.86 -10.45
CA VAL A 94 -6.52 -10.57 -10.31
C VAL A 94 -7.91 -10.62 -10.93
N LEU A 95 -8.06 -11.24 -12.11
CA LEU A 95 -9.37 -11.45 -12.73
C LEU A 95 -10.24 -12.43 -11.92
N ALA A 96 -9.65 -13.47 -11.33
CA ALA A 96 -10.37 -14.42 -10.47
C ALA A 96 -10.88 -13.80 -9.16
N ALA A 97 -10.21 -12.74 -8.67
CA ALA A 97 -10.60 -11.97 -7.49
C ALA A 97 -11.23 -10.60 -7.85
N ALA A 98 -11.63 -10.40 -9.12
CA ALA A 98 -12.02 -9.07 -9.59
C ALA A 98 -13.23 -8.51 -8.85
N ALA A 99 -14.22 -9.35 -8.56
CA ALA A 99 -15.42 -8.94 -7.83
C ALA A 99 -15.08 -8.43 -6.42
N GLU A 100 -14.20 -9.12 -5.70
CA GLU A 100 -13.77 -8.72 -4.36
C GLU A 100 -12.91 -7.44 -4.39
N LEU A 101 -12.06 -7.27 -5.41
CA LEU A 101 -11.24 -6.07 -5.58
C LEU A 101 -12.08 -4.84 -5.98
N ASP A 102 -13.08 -5.02 -6.85
CA ASP A 102 -14.06 -3.98 -7.19
C ASP A 102 -14.87 -3.58 -5.95
N ALA A 103 -15.36 -4.56 -5.17
CA ALA A 103 -16.07 -4.30 -3.91
C ALA A 103 -15.21 -3.54 -2.88
N LEU A 104 -13.91 -3.85 -2.79
CA LEU A 104 -12.96 -3.10 -1.96
C LEU A 104 -12.86 -1.64 -2.43
N ALA A 105 -12.69 -1.41 -3.72
CA ALA A 105 -12.57 -0.06 -4.27
C ALA A 105 -13.83 0.77 -3.99
N GLU A 106 -15.01 0.18 -4.18
CA GLU A 106 -16.31 0.80 -3.87
C GLU A 106 -16.44 1.13 -2.37
N ARG A 107 -16.14 0.17 -1.49
CA ARG A 107 -16.24 0.37 -0.03
C ARG A 107 -15.27 1.44 0.46
N LEU A 108 -14.09 1.55 -0.13
CA LEU A 108 -13.08 2.55 0.22
C LEU A 108 -13.54 3.98 -0.10
N VAL A 109 -14.33 4.20 -1.15
CA VAL A 109 -14.84 5.53 -1.49
C VAL A 109 -16.23 5.82 -0.89
N ALA A 110 -16.96 4.79 -0.47
CA ALA A 110 -18.27 4.92 0.16
C ALA A 110 -18.23 5.80 1.42
N PRO A 111 -19.26 6.64 1.68
CA PRO A 111 -19.30 7.44 2.89
C PRO A 111 -19.34 6.58 4.16
N GLY A 112 -18.92 7.16 5.28
CA GLY A 112 -18.99 6.53 6.60
C GLY A 112 -17.65 6.01 7.14
N PRO A 113 -17.68 5.52 8.39
CA PRO A 113 -16.51 4.98 9.06
C PRO A 113 -16.00 3.72 8.38
N VAL A 114 -14.68 3.54 8.40
CA VAL A 114 -13.98 2.39 7.81
C VAL A 114 -12.95 1.89 8.80
N GLY A 115 -12.90 0.58 8.99
CA GLY A 115 -11.96 -0.10 9.88
C GLY A 115 -10.50 0.10 9.46
N ALA A 116 -9.65 0.48 10.42
CA ALA A 116 -8.22 0.67 10.20
C ALA A 116 -7.50 -0.63 9.76
N ARG A 117 -8.02 -1.79 10.17
CA ARG A 117 -7.50 -3.10 9.79
C ARG A 117 -7.61 -3.31 8.28
N GLY A 118 -8.80 -3.18 7.71
CA GLY A 118 -9.03 -3.36 6.27
C GLY A 118 -8.23 -2.36 5.45
N LEU A 119 -8.19 -1.10 5.89
CA LEU A 119 -7.37 -0.06 5.24
C LEU A 119 -5.88 -0.43 5.20
N ALA A 120 -5.36 -0.98 6.30
CA ALA A 120 -3.98 -1.43 6.38
C ALA A 120 -3.72 -2.67 5.51
N GLU A 121 -4.67 -3.62 5.45
CA GLU A 121 -4.59 -4.78 4.56
C GLU A 121 -4.54 -4.36 3.08
N VAL A 122 -5.41 -3.43 2.64
CA VAL A 122 -5.37 -2.87 1.27
C VAL A 122 -4.07 -2.11 1.02
N SER A 123 -3.62 -1.29 1.97
CA SER A 123 -2.33 -0.56 1.85
C SER A 123 -1.17 -1.53 1.63
N ARG A 124 -1.12 -2.64 2.36
CA ARG A 124 -0.11 -3.69 2.19
C ARG A 124 -0.23 -4.36 0.84
N LEU A 125 -1.44 -4.72 0.42
CA LEU A 125 -1.69 -5.36 -0.88
C LEU A 125 -1.11 -4.55 -2.05
N LEU A 126 -1.24 -3.22 -2.01
CA LEU A 126 -0.77 -2.31 -3.06
C LEU A 126 0.71 -1.88 -2.91
N ARG A 127 1.22 -1.78 -1.68
CA ARG A 127 2.58 -1.22 -1.43
C ARG A 127 3.66 -2.29 -1.26
N ASP A 128 3.27 -3.51 -0.93
CA ASP A 128 4.19 -4.64 -0.77
C ASP A 128 4.40 -5.34 -2.12
N GLY A 129 5.63 -5.30 -2.63
CA GLY A 129 5.99 -5.97 -3.89
C GLY A 129 5.98 -7.50 -3.78
N ALA A 130 5.94 -8.05 -2.56
CA ALA A 130 5.75 -9.47 -2.30
C ALA A 130 4.27 -9.87 -2.13
N SER A 131 3.34 -8.93 -2.29
CA SER A 131 1.92 -9.22 -2.17
C SER A 131 1.44 -10.16 -3.29
N PRO A 132 0.36 -10.92 -3.07
CA PRO A 132 -0.20 -11.80 -4.09
C PRO A 132 -0.70 -11.07 -5.34
N LEU A 133 -0.77 -9.72 -5.31
CA LEU A 133 -1.06 -8.89 -6.47
C LEU A 133 0.11 -8.86 -7.48
N TYR A 134 1.35 -8.93 -6.99
CA TYR A 134 2.57 -8.80 -7.81
C TYR A 134 3.46 -10.06 -7.83
N TRP A 135 3.49 -10.86 -6.76
CA TRP A 135 4.46 -11.94 -6.59
C TRP A 135 3.82 -13.34 -6.66
N ARG A 136 4.43 -14.25 -7.44
CA ARG A 136 3.89 -15.59 -7.71
C ARG A 136 4.00 -16.57 -6.54
N GLY A 137 5.08 -16.52 -5.77
CA GLY A 137 5.27 -17.31 -4.55
C GLY A 137 4.72 -16.65 -3.28
N ALA A 138 3.71 -15.79 -3.38
CA ALA A 138 3.06 -15.23 -2.21
C ALA A 138 2.35 -16.39 -1.48
N ALA A 139 2.51 -16.46 -0.16
CA ALA A 139 1.94 -17.56 0.63
C ALA A 139 0.40 -17.53 0.66
N GLU A 140 -0.19 -16.36 0.44
CA GLU A 140 -1.64 -16.14 0.56
C GLU A 140 -2.31 -16.00 -0.81
N ASN A 141 -3.52 -16.54 -0.93
CA ASN A 141 -4.35 -16.38 -2.12
C ASN A 141 -4.92 -14.95 -2.18
N LEU A 142 -4.87 -14.31 -3.36
CA LEU A 142 -5.31 -12.92 -3.54
C LEU A 142 -6.79 -12.71 -3.13
N ARG A 143 -7.67 -13.65 -3.49
CA ARG A 143 -9.09 -13.59 -3.13
C ARG A 143 -9.27 -13.65 -1.62
N ALA A 144 -8.57 -14.56 -0.95
CA ALA A 144 -8.63 -14.67 0.51
C ALA A 144 -8.17 -13.38 1.21
N VAL A 145 -7.12 -12.74 0.69
CA VAL A 145 -6.67 -11.43 1.18
C VAL A 145 -7.73 -10.35 0.93
N ALA A 146 -8.36 -10.34 -0.24
CA ALA A 146 -9.39 -9.36 -0.56
C ALA A 146 -10.64 -9.49 0.33
N VAL A 147 -11.11 -10.71 0.58
CA VAL A 147 -12.23 -10.98 1.50
C VAL A 147 -11.88 -10.54 2.92
N ARG A 148 -10.70 -10.92 3.42
CA ARG A 148 -10.25 -10.52 4.77
C ARG A 148 -10.12 -9.01 4.90
N ALA A 149 -9.66 -8.34 3.85
CA ALA A 149 -9.60 -6.88 3.82
C ALA A 149 -11.01 -6.27 3.87
N LEU A 150 -11.99 -6.81 3.11
CA LEU A 150 -13.39 -6.38 3.17
C LEU A 150 -13.96 -6.52 4.59
N ASP A 151 -13.80 -7.68 5.22
CA ASP A 151 -14.24 -7.90 6.60
C ASP A 151 -13.59 -6.90 7.57
N GLY A 152 -12.33 -6.54 7.32
CA GLY A 152 -11.59 -5.56 8.12
C GLY A 152 -11.97 -4.10 7.85
N LEU A 153 -12.69 -3.78 6.76
CA LEU A 153 -13.21 -2.44 6.48
C LEU A 153 -14.47 -2.15 7.29
N GLU A 154 -15.17 -3.18 7.76
CA GLU A 154 -16.31 -2.99 8.63
C GLU A 154 -15.84 -2.46 9.99
N PRO A 155 -16.34 -1.28 10.41
CA PRO A 155 -15.96 -0.74 11.70
C PRO A 155 -16.40 -1.73 12.78
N ARG A 156 -15.46 -2.18 13.62
CA ARG A 156 -15.81 -2.93 14.82
C ARG A 156 -16.55 -1.96 15.73
N LEU A 157 -17.88 -2.01 15.68
CA LEU A 157 -18.78 -1.22 16.51
C LEU A 157 -18.60 -1.71 17.95
N GLU A 158 -17.59 -1.18 18.64
CA GLU A 158 -17.53 -1.21 20.09
C GLU A 158 -18.40 -0.03 20.55
N TRP A 159 -19.60 -0.37 21.03
CA TRP A 159 -20.57 0.58 21.61
C TRP A 159 -20.25 0.84 23.08
#